data_AF-A0A4U3FCX0-F1
#
_entry.id   AF-A0A4U3FCX0-F1
#
_cell.length_a   1.000
_cell.length_b   1.000
_cell.length_c   1.000
_cell.angle_alpha   90.00
_cell.angle_beta   90.00
_cell.angle_gamma   90.00
#
_symmetry.space_group_name_H-M   'P 1'
#
loop_
_entity.id
_entity.type
_entity.pdbx_description
1 polymer ?
#
loop_
_entity_poly.entity_id
_entity_poly.type
_entity_poly.pdbx_seq_one_letter_code
_entity_poly.pdbx_strand_id
1 'polypeptide(L)'
;MKFIILFGPQAVGKMTVGQSLVAKTNFKLFHNHMSIDLQSDWDYIENISDLFRSRGAEVYYVELEADLEERKVRNKTENRLIHKPTKRNTEWSENELIETNTLYRLNSLPDEIQKQHYLRINNTHLSADTVADMIIEKFKLK
;
A
#
# COMPACT_ATOMS: atom_id res chain seq x y z
N MET A 1 5.63 -10.13 17.78
CA MET A 1 5.52 -8.78 17.18
C MET A 1 4.78 -8.93 15.85
N LYS A 2 4.00 -7.94 15.39
CA LYS A 2 3.28 -8.00 14.10
C LYS A 2 3.84 -6.92 13.18
N PHE A 3 4.20 -7.28 11.95
CA PHE A 3 4.77 -6.38 10.94
C PHE A 3 3.90 -6.41 9.68
N ILE A 4 3.28 -5.27 9.34
CA ILE A 4 2.37 -5.16 8.19
C ILE A 4 3.06 -4.38 7.07
N ILE A 5 3.05 -4.96 5.89
CA ILE A 5 3.53 -4.35 4.65
C ILE A 5 2.32 -3.97 3.81
N LEU A 6 2.06 -2.67 3.70
CA LEU A 6 1.07 -2.13 2.76
C LEU A 6 1.76 -1.81 1.42
N PHE A 7 1.30 -2.40 0.33
CA PHE A 7 1.83 -2.16 -1.01
C PHE A 7 0.72 -2.02 -2.05
N GLY A 8 1.10 -1.65 -3.28
CA GLY A 8 0.17 -1.35 -4.37
C GLY A 8 0.50 -0.03 -5.08
N PRO A 9 -0.33 0.39 -6.05
CA PRO A 9 -0.02 1.49 -6.96
C PRO A 9 0.20 2.86 -6.30
N GLN A 10 0.69 3.80 -7.10
CA GLN A 10 0.68 5.22 -6.75
C GLN A 10 -0.76 5.72 -6.48
N ALA A 11 -0.91 6.55 -5.44
CA ALA A 11 -2.20 7.16 -5.05
C ALA A 11 -3.31 6.18 -4.62
N VAL A 12 -2.96 4.91 -4.34
CA VAL A 12 -3.93 3.89 -3.85
C VAL A 12 -4.33 4.06 -2.37
N GLY A 13 -3.68 4.95 -1.61
CA GLY A 13 -4.06 5.24 -0.21
C GLY A 13 -3.24 4.54 0.88
N LYS A 14 -2.08 3.95 0.56
CA LYS A 14 -1.18 3.27 1.53
C LYS A 14 -0.91 4.08 2.81
N MET A 15 -0.56 5.36 2.66
CA MET A 15 -0.24 6.22 3.81
C MET A 15 -1.47 6.44 4.71
N THR A 16 -2.61 6.76 4.10
CA THR A 16 -3.85 7.04 4.83
C THR A 16 -4.36 5.79 5.56
N VAL A 17 -4.34 4.62 4.90
CA VAL A 17 -4.69 3.33 5.53
C VAL A 17 -3.72 3.01 6.68
N GLY A 18 -2.42 3.24 6.49
CA GLY A 18 -1.42 3.07 7.55
C GLY A 18 -1.67 3.95 8.76
N GLN A 19 -2.08 5.21 8.56
CA GLN A 19 -2.46 6.13 9.63
C GLN A 19 -3.72 5.64 10.37
N SER A 20 -4.76 5.21 9.65
CA SER A 20 -5.96 4.62 10.26
C SER A 20 -5.63 3.35 11.07
N LEU A 21 -4.75 2.49 10.57
CA LEU A 21 -4.28 1.32 11.32
C LEU A 21 -3.56 1.72 12.61
N VAL A 22 -2.69 2.72 12.58
CA VAL A 22 -2.02 3.22 13.79
C VAL A 22 -2.99 3.88 14.76
N ALA A 23 -4.02 4.58 14.28
CA ALA A 23 -5.04 5.16 15.16
C ALA A 23 -5.90 4.11 15.86
N LYS A 24 -6.12 2.95 15.20
CA LYS A 24 -6.99 1.87 15.69
C LYS A 24 -6.24 0.74 16.42
N THR A 25 -4.91 0.78 16.45
CA THR A 25 -4.04 -0.25 17.05
C THR A 25 -2.89 0.39 17.83
N ASN A 26 -2.04 -0.40 18.47
CA ASN A 26 -0.82 0.10 19.11
C ASN A 26 0.41 0.04 18.17
N PHE A 27 0.20 -0.12 16.86
CA PHE A 27 1.29 -0.30 15.91
C PHE A 27 2.01 1.01 15.61
N LYS A 28 3.25 0.90 15.11
CA LYS A 28 4.03 2.05 14.63
C LYS A 28 4.03 2.03 13.10
N LEU A 29 3.88 3.21 12.50
CA LEU A 29 3.86 3.35 11.05
C LEU A 29 5.28 3.48 10.50
N PHE A 30 5.66 2.54 9.63
CA PHE A 30 6.79 2.66 8.73
C PHE A 30 6.25 2.65 7.29
N HIS A 31 6.67 3.61 6.47
CA HIS A 31 6.22 3.72 5.08
C HIS A 31 7.40 3.62 4.13
N ASN A 32 7.26 2.80 3.09
CA ASN A 32 8.24 2.66 2.02
C ASN A 32 7.55 2.75 0.65
N HIS A 33 8.31 3.08 -0.39
CA HIS A 33 7.87 2.98 -1.78
C HIS A 33 8.26 1.60 -2.32
N MET A 34 7.34 0.95 -3.04
CA MET A 34 7.55 -0.37 -3.64
C MET A 34 6.79 -0.42 -4.97
N SER A 35 7.42 -0.99 -5.98
CA SER A 35 6.88 -1.24 -7.31
C SER A 35 6.81 -2.75 -7.56
N ILE A 36 5.66 -3.26 -7.98
CA ILE A 36 5.45 -4.70 -8.18
C ILE A 36 6.28 -5.28 -9.34
N ASP A 37 6.54 -4.48 -10.38
CA ASP A 37 7.31 -4.91 -11.56
C ASP A 37 8.82 -4.99 -11.34
N LEU A 38 9.33 -4.53 -10.20
CA LEU A 38 10.76 -4.54 -9.91
C LEU A 38 11.10 -5.72 -9.00
N GLN A 39 11.79 -6.72 -9.55
CA GLN A 39 12.27 -7.86 -8.77
C GLN A 39 13.11 -7.42 -7.57
N SER A 40 13.91 -6.36 -7.72
CA SER A 40 14.70 -5.78 -6.62
C SER A 40 13.86 -5.33 -5.42
N ASP A 41 12.63 -4.86 -5.65
CA ASP A 41 11.73 -4.41 -4.59
C ASP A 41 11.15 -5.63 -3.85
N TRP A 42 10.87 -6.72 -4.56
CA TRP A 42 10.50 -8.00 -3.96
C TRP A 42 11.64 -8.58 -3.12
N ASP A 43 12.86 -8.59 -3.65
CA ASP A 43 14.05 -9.08 -2.95
C ASP A 43 14.29 -8.27 -1.68
N TYR A 44 14.17 -6.94 -1.74
CA TYR A 44 14.27 -6.08 -0.56
C TYR A 44 13.20 -6.42 0.49
N ILE A 45 11.96 -6.64 0.06
CA ILE A 45 10.84 -6.90 0.96
C ILE A 45 10.93 -8.28 1.60
N GLU A 46 11.43 -9.28 0.88
CA GLU A 46 11.73 -10.59 1.48
C GLU A 46 12.87 -10.49 2.49
N ASN A 47 13.97 -9.80 2.16
CA ASN A 47 15.06 -9.57 3.11
C ASN A 47 14.59 -8.91 4.41
N ILE A 48 13.75 -7.86 4.30
CA ILE A 48 13.15 -7.22 5.47
C ILE A 48 12.20 -8.18 6.20
N SER A 49 11.37 -8.93 5.47
CA SER A 49 10.44 -9.88 6.07
C SER A 49 11.17 -10.96 6.87
N ASP A 50 12.27 -11.51 6.34
CA ASP A 50 13.09 -12.50 7.01
C ASP A 50 13.83 -11.93 8.22
N LEU A 51 14.27 -10.67 8.14
CA LEU A 51 14.85 -9.95 9.28
C LEU A 51 13.86 -9.80 10.44
N PHE A 52 12.59 -9.55 10.14
CA PHE A 52 11.53 -9.45 11.14
C PHE A 52 11.10 -10.83 11.66
N ARG A 53 10.95 -11.83 10.78
CA ARG A 53 10.65 -13.24 11.16
C ARG A 53 11.73 -13.83 12.06
N SER A 54 13.01 -13.60 11.76
CA SER A 54 14.14 -14.06 12.59
C SER A 54 14.14 -13.44 13.99
N ARG A 55 13.40 -12.35 14.21
CA ARG A 55 13.15 -11.72 15.52
C ARG A 55 11.80 -12.11 16.13
N GLY A 56 11.15 -13.16 15.62
CA GLY A 56 9.86 -13.65 16.12
C GLY A 56 8.66 -12.78 15.73
N ALA A 57 8.75 -12.02 14.64
CA ALA A 57 7.62 -11.27 14.11
C ALA A 57 6.77 -12.10 13.14
N GLU A 58 5.46 -11.95 13.24
CA GLU A 58 4.53 -12.36 12.18
C GLU A 58 4.46 -11.25 11.12
N VAL A 59 4.67 -11.61 9.87
CA VAL A 59 4.69 -10.66 8.74
C VAL A 59 3.41 -10.81 7.93
N TYR A 60 2.74 -9.69 7.66
CA TYR A 60 1.47 -9.60 6.94
C TYR A 60 1.65 -8.74 5.69
N TYR A 61 1.06 -9.16 4.59
CA TYR A 61 1.15 -8.50 3.30
C TYR A 61 -0.24 -8.05 2.89
N VAL A 62 -0.41 -6.73 2.69
CA VAL A 62 -1.67 -6.15 2.24
C VAL A 62 -1.44 -5.44 0.92
N GLU A 63 -2.01 -6.00 -0.14
CA GLU A 63 -2.09 -5.34 -1.44
C GLU A 63 -3.33 -4.45 -1.48
N LEU A 64 -3.14 -3.17 -1.79
CA LEU A 64 -4.25 -2.27 -2.12
C LEU A 64 -4.35 -2.13 -3.64
N GLU A 65 -5.58 -2.12 -4.14
CA GLU A 65 -5.89 -1.76 -5.53
C GLU A 65 -6.98 -0.69 -5.55
N ALA A 66 -6.95 0.16 -6.57
CA ALA A 66 -7.99 1.14 -6.85
C ALA A 66 -7.98 1.48 -8.33
N ASP A 67 -9.16 1.83 -8.86
CA ASP A 67 -9.32 2.22 -10.25
C ASP A 67 -8.52 3.48 -10.56
N LEU A 68 -8.10 3.60 -11.82
CA LEU A 68 -7.28 4.71 -12.30
C LEU A 68 -7.95 6.07 -12.03
N GLU A 69 -9.25 6.19 -12.28
CA GLU A 69 -9.99 7.44 -12.10
C GLU A 69 -10.01 7.89 -10.64
N GLU A 70 -10.29 6.96 -9.73
CA GLU A 70 -10.24 7.24 -8.29
C GLU A 70 -8.81 7.65 -7.86
N ARG A 71 -7.79 6.97 -8.37
CA ARG A 71 -6.39 7.31 -8.08
C ARG A 71 -6.02 8.71 -8.60
N LYS A 72 -6.53 9.15 -9.75
CA LYS A 72 -6.35 10.52 -10.26
C LYS A 72 -6.97 11.54 -9.33
N VAL A 73 -8.20 11.29 -8.84
CA VAL A 73 -8.88 12.16 -7.85
C VAL A 73 -8.02 12.27 -6.57
N ARG A 74 -7.59 11.14 -6.02
CA ARG A 74 -6.74 11.10 -4.80
C ARG A 74 -5.40 11.79 -4.98
N ASN A 75 -4.81 11.72 -6.17
CA ASN A 75 -3.51 12.32 -6.47
C ASN A 75 -3.54 13.86 -6.47
N LYS A 76 -4.73 14.46 -6.58
CA LYS A 76 -4.96 15.92 -6.52
C LYS A 76 -5.33 16.42 -5.12
N THR A 77 -5.52 15.53 -4.14
CA THR A 77 -5.94 15.91 -2.79
C THR A 77 -4.87 16.69 -2.02
N GLU A 78 -5.29 17.57 -1.12
CA GLU A 78 -4.41 18.44 -0.33
C GLU A 78 -3.42 17.64 0.54
N ASN A 79 -3.87 16.53 1.14
CA ASN A 79 -3.01 15.59 1.85
C ASN A 79 -1.84 15.08 0.97
N ARG A 80 -2.05 14.89 -0.34
CA ARG A 80 -1.00 14.46 -1.27
C ARG A 80 -0.02 15.59 -1.60
N LEU A 81 -0.53 16.81 -1.77
CA LEU A 81 0.26 18.01 -2.13
C LEU A 81 1.16 18.49 -0.99
N ILE A 82 0.74 18.29 0.27
CA ILE A 82 1.53 18.59 1.47
C ILE A 82 2.69 17.62 1.62
N HIS A 83 2.45 16.32 1.47
CA HIS A 83 3.45 15.28 1.76
C HIS A 83 4.36 14.91 0.58
N LYS A 84 4.08 15.34 -0.65
CA LYS A 84 4.97 15.15 -1.82
C LYS A 84 5.10 16.42 -2.66
N PRO A 85 6.13 17.27 -2.43
CA PRO A 85 6.30 18.56 -3.09
C PRO A 85 6.33 18.49 -4.62
N THR A 86 6.89 17.42 -5.20
CA THR A 86 6.94 17.21 -6.66
C THR A 86 5.58 17.05 -7.31
N LYS A 87 4.53 16.72 -6.53
CA LYS A 87 3.16 16.52 -7.03
C LYS A 87 2.35 17.82 -7.10
N ARG A 88 2.95 18.97 -6.73
CA ARG A 88 2.35 20.32 -6.88
C ARG A 88 2.19 20.76 -8.34
N ASN A 89 2.98 20.18 -9.26
CA ASN A 89 2.66 20.23 -10.68
C ASN A 89 1.62 19.13 -10.96
N THR A 90 0.34 19.50 -10.91
CA THR A 90 -0.79 18.57 -11.04
C THR A 90 -0.84 17.89 -12.39
N GLU A 91 -0.48 18.60 -13.47
CA GLU A 91 -0.45 18.08 -14.84
C GLU A 91 0.65 17.02 -15.01
N TRP A 92 1.89 17.33 -14.60
CA TRP A 92 2.98 16.34 -14.62
C TRP A 92 2.68 15.13 -13.74
N SER A 93 2.11 15.37 -12.55
CA SER A 93 1.76 14.33 -11.57
C SER A 93 0.66 13.38 -12.07
N GLU A 94 -0.32 13.90 -12.82
CA GLU A 94 -1.37 13.12 -13.44
C GLU A 94 -0.86 12.35 -14.67
N ASN A 95 -0.05 13.00 -15.51
CA ASN A 95 0.59 12.36 -16.66
C ASN A 95 1.48 11.18 -16.24
N GLU A 96 2.29 11.34 -15.20
CA GLU A 96 3.10 10.23 -14.67
C GLU A 96 2.23 9.10 -14.08
N LEU A 97 1.10 9.43 -13.46
CA LEU A 97 0.16 8.42 -12.96
C LEU A 97 -0.49 7.63 -14.10
N ILE A 98 -0.85 8.29 -15.20
CA ILE A 98 -1.40 7.66 -16.41
C ILE A 98 -0.32 6.80 -17.09
N GLU A 99 0.85 7.38 -17.34
CA GLU A 99 1.96 6.73 -18.01
C GLU A 99 2.39 5.46 -17.26
N THR A 100 2.58 5.56 -15.95
CA THR A 100 2.95 4.37 -15.15
C THR A 100 1.87 3.31 -15.11
N ASN A 101 0.58 3.69 -15.17
CA ASN A 101 -0.52 2.74 -15.24
C ASN A 101 -0.63 2.04 -16.61
N THR A 102 -0.12 2.66 -17.67
CA THR A 102 -0.08 2.05 -19.01
C THR A 102 1.15 1.20 -19.21
N LEU A 103 2.32 1.64 -18.72
CA LEU A 103 3.60 0.99 -18.97
C LEU A 103 3.88 -0.18 -18.02
N TYR A 104 3.36 -0.12 -16.79
CA TYR A 104 3.70 -1.07 -15.74
C TYR A 104 2.48 -1.78 -15.21
N ARG A 105 2.69 -3.00 -14.75
CA ARG A 105 1.76 -3.78 -13.97
C ARG A 105 1.91 -3.40 -12.51
N LEU A 106 0.88 -2.73 -12.01
CA LEU A 106 0.88 -2.10 -10.69
C LEU A 106 0.25 -2.94 -9.58
N ASN A 107 -0.27 -4.11 -9.93
CA ASN A 107 -0.92 -5.06 -9.04
C ASN A 107 -0.59 -6.51 -9.42
N SER A 108 -0.67 -7.41 -8.44
CA SER A 108 -0.43 -8.83 -8.60
C SER A 108 -1.49 -9.47 -9.51
N LEU A 109 -1.21 -10.66 -10.02
CA LEU A 109 -2.20 -11.51 -10.69
C LEU A 109 -2.91 -12.34 -9.61
N PRO A 110 -4.09 -12.89 -9.92
CA PRO A 110 -4.71 -13.89 -9.06
C PRO A 110 -3.71 -15.00 -8.71
N ASP A 111 -3.64 -15.36 -7.43
CA ASP A 111 -2.79 -16.44 -6.87
C ASP A 111 -1.27 -16.30 -7.05
N GLU A 112 -0.78 -15.16 -7.54
CA GLU A 112 0.67 -14.91 -7.69
C GLU A 112 1.36 -14.74 -6.33
N ILE A 113 0.72 -14.08 -5.38
CA ILE A 113 1.28 -13.85 -4.04
C ILE A 113 0.86 -15.00 -3.12
N GLN A 114 1.79 -15.92 -2.89
CA GLN A 114 1.59 -17.11 -2.06
C GLN A 114 2.21 -16.94 -0.66
N LYS A 115 1.88 -15.84 0.02
CA LYS A 115 2.34 -15.56 1.39
C LYS A 115 1.28 -16.01 2.41
N GLN A 116 1.71 -16.56 3.54
CA GLN A 116 0.83 -17.10 4.58
C GLN A 116 -0.23 -16.09 5.05
N HIS A 117 0.16 -14.83 5.26
CA HIS A 117 -0.71 -13.76 5.73
C HIS A 117 -0.91 -12.69 4.66
N TYR A 118 -1.58 -13.07 3.58
CA TYR A 118 -1.86 -12.19 2.45
C TYR A 118 -3.31 -11.73 2.42
N LEU A 119 -3.53 -10.45 2.09
CA LEU A 119 -4.85 -9.87 1.83
C LEU A 119 -4.76 -8.85 0.70
N ARG A 120 -5.58 -9.00 -0.32
CA ARG A 120 -5.80 -7.98 -1.36
C ARG A 120 -7.12 -7.25 -1.11
N ILE A 121 -7.12 -5.93 -1.21
CA ILE A 121 -8.31 -5.09 -1.01
C ILE A 121 -8.47 -4.11 -2.17
N ASN A 122 -9.60 -4.20 -2.86
CA ASN A 122 -10.08 -3.12 -3.70
C ASN A 122 -10.67 -2.01 -2.85
N ASN A 123 -10.03 -0.84 -2.85
CA ASN A 123 -10.46 0.29 -2.05
C ASN A 123 -10.95 1.48 -2.87
N THR A 124 -11.37 1.29 -4.13
CA THR A 124 -11.83 2.38 -5.01
C THR A 124 -12.89 3.26 -4.34
N HIS A 125 -13.82 2.68 -3.58
CA HIS A 125 -14.89 3.43 -2.91
C HIS A 125 -14.92 3.23 -1.39
N LEU A 126 -13.82 2.78 -0.81
CA LEU A 126 -13.71 2.52 0.62
C LEU A 126 -12.89 3.60 1.31
N SER A 127 -13.36 4.04 2.49
CA SER A 127 -12.59 4.92 3.35
C SER A 127 -11.36 4.20 3.92
N ALA A 128 -10.32 4.95 4.28
CA ALA A 128 -9.13 4.38 4.92
C ALA A 128 -9.46 3.66 6.23
N ASP A 129 -10.45 4.14 6.99
CA ASP A 129 -10.90 3.51 8.23
C ASP A 129 -11.59 2.17 7.96
N THR A 130 -12.44 2.10 6.95
CA THR A 130 -13.08 0.84 6.53
C THR A 130 -12.03 -0.18 6.12
N VAL A 131 -11.04 0.21 5.32
CA VAL A 131 -9.95 -0.68 4.91
C VAL A 131 -9.12 -1.14 6.12
N ALA A 132 -8.81 -0.23 7.06
CA ALA A 132 -8.11 -0.59 8.28
C ALA A 132 -8.89 -1.60 9.13
N ASP A 133 -10.21 -1.42 9.27
CA ASP A 133 -11.08 -2.36 9.98
C ASP A 133 -11.09 -3.75 9.32
N MET A 134 -11.14 -3.82 7.98
CA MET A 134 -11.04 -5.07 7.23
C MET A 134 -9.72 -5.81 7.49
N ILE A 135 -8.59 -5.09 7.51
CA ILE A 135 -7.27 -5.67 7.79
C ILE A 135 -7.22 -6.21 9.23
N ILE A 136 -7.74 -5.43 10.18
CA ILE A 136 -7.78 -5.81 11.60
C ILE A 136 -8.64 -7.06 11.82
N GLU A 137 -9.81 -7.12 11.19
CA GLU A 137 -10.72 -8.26 11.29
C GLU A 137 -10.10 -9.51 10.66
N LYS A 138 -9.59 -9.39 9.43
CA LYS A 138 -8.99 -10.52 8.70
C LYS A 138 -7.85 -11.17 9.46
N PHE A 139 -6.95 -10.36 10.02
CA PHE A 139 -5.74 -10.84 10.68
C PHE A 139 -5.83 -10.88 12.21
N LYS A 140 -7.01 -10.59 12.78
CA LYS A 140 -7.23 -10.57 14.24
C LYS A 140 -6.16 -9.74 14.96
N LEU A 141 -6.05 -8.48 14.55
CA LEU A 141 -5.00 -7.58 15.03
C LEU A 141 -5.30 -6.85 16.35
N LYS A 142 -6.46 -7.16 16.97
CA LYS A 142 -6.85 -6.70 18.31
C LYS A 142 -6.48 -7.73 19.37
#